data_AF-A0A428CMN2-F1
#
_entry.id   AF-A0A428CMN2-F1
#
_cell.length_a   1.000
_cell.length_b   1.000
_cell.length_c   1.000
_cell.angle_alpha   90.00
_cell.angle_beta   90.00
_cell.angle_gamma   90.00
#
_symmetry.space_group_name_H-M   'P 1'
#
loop_
_entity.id
_entity.type
_entity.pdbx_description
1 polymer ?
#
loop_
_entity_poly.entity_id
_entity_poly.type
_entity_poly.pdbx_seq_one_letter_code
_entity_poly.pdbx_strand_id
1 'polypeptide(L)'
;MTIEDLRELLLSIAEEDAIISTLFSFFIKNKGYSTQILEDIIFYGVKIDWFEIINVENDNISYTEIEWRIDNDFQEVVFCDNDFAVKTLFTQEGGIPALFKKFIL
;
A
#
# COMPACT_ATOMS: atom_id res chain seq x y z
N MET A 1 2.20 10.40 8.32
CA MET A 1 3.31 9.90 7.48
C MET A 1 3.96 11.10 6.80
N THR A 2 5.25 11.09 6.47
CA THR A 2 5.84 12.17 5.65
C THR A 2 5.35 12.08 4.20
N ILE A 3 5.61 13.11 3.40
CA ILE A 3 5.27 13.11 1.97
C ILE A 3 6.05 11.99 1.27
N GLU A 4 7.35 11.91 1.52
CA GLU A 4 8.25 10.94 0.90
C GLU A 4 7.85 9.51 1.24
N ASP A 5 7.50 9.23 2.50
CA ASP A 5 7.14 7.88 2.94
C ASP A 5 5.78 7.45 2.39
N LEU A 6 4.81 8.38 2.30
CA LEU A 6 3.52 8.08 1.68
C LEU A 6 3.67 7.81 0.19
N ARG A 7 4.51 8.59 -0.49
CA ARG A 7 4.81 8.35 -1.89
C ARG A 7 5.47 6.99 -2.08
N GLU A 8 6.43 6.65 -1.24
CA GLU A 8 7.13 5.35 -1.30
C GLU A 8 6.16 4.19 -1.08
N LEU A 9 5.25 4.28 -0.12
CA LEU A 9 4.22 3.25 0.10
C LEU A 9 3.35 3.05 -1.16
N LEU A 10 2.85 4.13 -1.74
CA LEU A 10 1.99 4.06 -2.92
C LEU A 10 2.75 3.53 -4.14
N LEU A 11 4.03 3.85 -4.28
CA LEU A 11 4.89 3.30 -5.33
C LEU A 11 5.13 1.81 -5.14
N SER A 12 5.42 1.34 -3.92
CA SER A 12 5.56 -0.11 -3.66
C SER A 12 4.31 -0.89 -4.04
N ILE A 13 3.12 -0.32 -3.83
CA ILE A 13 1.85 -0.96 -4.25
C ILE A 13 1.71 -0.96 -5.78
N ALA A 14 2.12 0.12 -6.44
CA ALA A 14 2.04 0.23 -7.91
C ALA A 14 3.08 -0.63 -8.65
N GLU A 15 4.20 -0.92 -8.00
CA GLU A 15 5.28 -1.74 -8.52
C GLU A 15 5.08 -3.24 -8.20
N GLU A 16 3.97 -3.61 -7.56
CA GLU A 16 3.69 -4.99 -7.09
C GLU A 16 4.82 -5.53 -6.20
N ASP A 17 5.34 -4.65 -5.34
CA ASP A 17 6.39 -4.94 -4.35
C ASP A 17 5.84 -4.81 -2.91
N ALA A 18 4.52 -4.75 -2.76
CA ALA A 18 3.82 -4.44 -1.51
C ALA A 18 3.34 -5.70 -0.76
N ILE A 19 4.14 -6.74 -0.79
CA ILE A 19 4.01 -7.91 0.09
C ILE A 19 4.05 -7.43 1.56
N ILE A 20 3.17 -7.98 2.41
CA ILE A 20 3.02 -7.51 3.80
C ILE A 20 4.32 -7.63 4.61
N SER A 21 5.13 -8.68 4.41
CA SER A 21 6.46 -8.81 5.03
C SER A 21 7.42 -7.68 4.64
N THR A 22 7.38 -7.23 3.37
CA THR A 22 8.16 -6.09 2.87
C THR A 22 7.69 -4.80 3.52
N LEU A 23 6.38 -4.51 3.50
CA LEU A 23 5.81 -3.32 4.12
C LEU A 23 6.07 -3.28 5.64
N PHE A 24 5.95 -4.43 6.32
CA PHE A 24 6.21 -4.57 7.75
C PHE A 24 7.68 -4.29 8.08
N SER A 25 8.60 -4.89 7.34
CA SER A 25 10.03 -4.69 7.54
C SER A 25 10.42 -3.23 7.30
N PHE A 26 9.89 -2.63 6.25
CA PHE A 26 10.30 -1.29 5.86
C PHE A 26 9.63 -0.19 6.70
N PHE A 27 8.30 -0.14 6.74
CA PHE A 27 7.60 0.97 7.41
C PHE A 27 7.50 0.78 8.92
N ILE A 28 7.25 -0.43 9.40
CA ILE A 28 7.04 -0.67 10.84
C ILE A 28 8.38 -0.86 11.55
N LYS A 29 9.23 -1.79 11.09
CA LYS A 29 10.51 -2.08 11.76
C LYS A 29 11.55 -1.00 11.53
N ASN A 30 11.77 -0.57 10.28
CA ASN A 30 12.87 0.35 9.97
C ASN A 30 12.49 1.83 10.20
N LYS A 31 11.27 2.25 9.80
CA LYS A 31 10.82 3.65 9.96
C LYS A 31 10.05 3.93 11.25
N GLY A 32 9.61 2.88 11.97
CA GLY A 32 8.94 3.04 13.26
C GLY A 32 7.48 3.48 13.18
N TYR A 33 6.82 3.33 12.02
CA TYR A 33 5.38 3.58 11.90
C TYR A 33 4.57 2.50 12.63
N SER A 34 3.35 2.85 13.05
CA SER A 34 2.40 1.86 13.58
C SER A 34 1.76 1.06 12.46
N THR A 35 1.24 -0.13 12.77
CA THR A 35 0.36 -0.86 11.83
C THR A 35 -0.88 -0.03 11.48
N GLN A 36 -1.46 0.67 12.47
CA GLN A 36 -2.68 1.45 12.30
C GLN A 36 -2.59 2.49 11.18
N ILE A 37 -1.47 3.23 11.06
CA ILE A 37 -1.38 4.26 10.01
C ILE A 37 -1.32 3.64 8.61
N LEU A 38 -0.68 2.48 8.47
CA LEU A 38 -0.64 1.73 7.21
C LEU A 38 -2.01 1.16 6.87
N GLU A 39 -2.69 0.56 7.85
CA GLU A 39 -4.06 0.07 7.70
C GLU A 39 -5.02 1.17 7.28
N ASP A 40 -4.96 2.34 7.91
CA ASP A 40 -5.83 3.47 7.55
C ASP A 40 -5.64 3.89 6.09
N ILE A 41 -4.41 3.85 5.57
CA ILE A 41 -4.09 4.18 4.18
C ILE A 41 -4.56 3.07 3.25
N ILE A 42 -4.22 1.81 3.54
CA ILE A 42 -4.53 0.66 2.69
C ILE A 42 -6.04 0.43 2.63
N PHE A 43 -6.74 0.38 3.77
CA PHE A 43 -8.19 0.20 3.79
C PHE A 43 -8.94 1.39 3.22
N TYR A 44 -8.37 2.59 3.24
CA TYR A 44 -8.95 3.70 2.49
C TYR A 44 -8.88 3.46 0.98
N GLY A 45 -7.76 2.96 0.47
CA GLY A 45 -7.63 2.56 -0.94
C GLY A 45 -8.56 1.41 -1.31
N VAL A 46 -8.70 0.40 -0.45
CA VAL A 46 -9.69 -0.68 -0.62
C VAL A 46 -11.11 -0.11 -0.68
N LYS A 47 -11.46 0.80 0.22
CA LYS A 47 -12.80 1.41 0.28
C LYS A 47 -13.18 2.20 -0.98
N ILE A 48 -12.20 2.74 -1.71
CA ILE A 48 -12.43 3.49 -2.94
C ILE A 48 -12.16 2.66 -4.20
N ASP A 49 -12.09 1.33 -4.06
CA ASP A 49 -11.84 0.36 -5.13
C ASP A 49 -10.52 0.61 -5.88
N TRP A 50 -9.51 1.12 -5.19
CA TRP A 50 -8.16 1.31 -5.76
C TRP A 50 -7.23 0.17 -5.42
N PHE A 51 -7.36 -0.38 -4.21
CA PHE A 51 -6.51 -1.47 -3.74
C PHE A 51 -7.32 -2.72 -3.48
N GLU A 52 -6.64 -3.86 -3.57
CA GLU A 52 -7.10 -5.14 -3.06
C GLU A 52 -5.96 -5.79 -2.28
N ILE A 53 -6.32 -6.68 -1.35
CA ILE A 53 -5.37 -7.48 -0.59
C ILE A 53 -5.54 -8.91 -1.06
N ILE A 54 -4.54 -9.46 -1.72
CA ILE A 54 -4.61 -10.75 -2.40
C ILE A 54 -3.51 -11.70 -1.94
N ASN A 55 -3.64 -12.97 -2.32
CA ASN A 55 -2.58 -13.94 -2.12
C ASN A 55 -1.54 -13.85 -3.23
N VAL A 56 -0.26 -13.79 -2.86
CA VAL A 56 0.88 -13.70 -3.78
C VAL A 56 0.92 -14.85 -4.81
N GLU A 57 0.56 -16.07 -4.39
CA GLU A 57 0.56 -17.24 -5.28
C GLU A 57 -0.75 -17.41 -6.08
N ASN A 58 -1.84 -16.79 -5.63
CA ASN A 58 -3.17 -16.93 -6.23
C ASN A 58 -4.05 -15.70 -5.99
N ASP A 59 -4.07 -14.81 -6.96
CA ASP A 59 -4.87 -13.58 -6.98
C ASP A 59 -6.39 -13.76 -6.77
N ASN A 60 -6.93 -14.97 -7.01
CA ASN A 60 -8.34 -15.28 -6.74
C ASN A 60 -8.66 -15.38 -5.23
N ILE A 61 -7.64 -15.38 -4.37
CA ILE A 61 -7.81 -15.40 -2.92
C ILE A 61 -7.63 -13.98 -2.40
N SER A 62 -8.75 -13.34 -2.05
CA SER A 62 -8.77 -12.01 -1.43
C SER A 62 -8.84 -12.07 0.09
N TYR A 63 -8.22 -11.11 0.77
CA TYR A 63 -8.30 -10.93 2.21
C TYR A 63 -9.04 -9.65 2.57
N THR A 64 -9.67 -9.66 3.75
CA THR A 64 -10.34 -8.49 4.33
C THR A 64 -9.59 -7.89 5.52
N GLU A 65 -8.52 -8.55 5.94
CA GLU A 65 -7.67 -8.19 7.08
C GLU A 65 -6.20 -8.39 6.70
N ILE A 66 -5.31 -7.65 7.37
CA ILE A 66 -3.85 -7.74 7.17
C ILE A 66 -3.22 -8.40 8.41
N GLU A 67 -2.48 -9.48 8.21
CA GLU A 67 -1.66 -10.10 9.24
C GLU A 67 -0.28 -9.45 9.29
N TRP A 68 -0.10 -8.39 10.08
CA TRP A 68 1.18 -7.68 10.19
C TRP A 68 2.26 -8.50 10.91
N ARG A 69 3.09 -9.21 10.13
CA ARG A 69 4.26 -9.96 10.61
C ARG A 69 5.35 -10.06 9.54
N ILE A 70 6.57 -10.34 9.97
CA ILE A 70 7.77 -10.37 9.10
C ILE A 70 7.80 -11.57 8.15
N ASP A 71 7.05 -12.62 8.48
CA ASP A 71 6.90 -13.88 7.75
C ASP A 71 5.55 -13.96 7.01
N ASN A 72 4.88 -12.81 6.80
CA ASN A 72 3.73 -12.75 5.91
C ASN A 72 4.21 -12.45 4.49
N ASP A 73 4.68 -13.50 3.83
CA ASP A 73 5.12 -13.52 2.43
C ASP A 73 3.99 -13.94 1.46
N PHE A 74 2.77 -14.10 1.97
CA PHE A 74 1.62 -14.61 1.21
C PHE A 74 0.51 -13.59 1.01
N GLN A 75 0.42 -12.51 1.81
CA GLN A 75 -0.47 -11.39 1.53
C GLN A 75 0.28 -10.27 0.82
N GLU A 76 -0.38 -9.66 -0.15
CA GLU A 76 0.11 -8.48 -0.86
C GLU A 76 -1.01 -7.48 -1.08
N VAL A 77 -0.66 -6.19 -1.09
CA VAL A 77 -1.56 -5.11 -1.50
C VAL A 77 -1.23 -4.74 -2.94
N VAL A 78 -2.22 -4.80 -3.83
CA VAL A 78 -2.04 -4.41 -5.23
C VAL A 78 -3.06 -3.34 -5.63
N PHE A 79 -2.80 -2.64 -6.73
CA PHE A 79 -3.81 -1.80 -7.37
C PHE A 79 -4.80 -2.66 -8.16
N CYS A 80 -6.10 -2.36 -8.06
CA CYS A 80 -7.11 -3.00 -8.90
C CYS A 80 -6.97 -2.67 -10.39
N ASP A 81 -6.33 -1.52 -10.71
CA ASP A 81 -6.03 -1.09 -12.08
C ASP A 81 -4.61 -0.52 -12.14
N ASN A 82 -3.68 -1.29 -12.72
CA ASN A 82 -2.28 -0.89 -12.87
C ASN A 82 -2.08 0.29 -13.83
N ASP A 83 -2.90 0.41 -14.87
CA ASP A 83 -2.85 1.56 -15.78
C ASP A 83 -3.27 2.84 -15.05
N PHE A 84 -4.22 2.72 -14.12
CA PHE A 84 -4.64 3.79 -13.23
C PHE A 84 -3.54 4.18 -12.24
N ALA A 85 -2.87 3.20 -11.62
CA ALA A 85 -1.74 3.43 -10.72
C ALA A 85 -0.64 4.24 -11.40
N VAL A 86 -0.24 3.82 -12.62
CA VAL A 86 0.82 4.47 -13.37
C VAL A 86 0.44 5.90 -13.76
N LYS A 87 -0.77 6.08 -14.30
CA LYS A 87 -1.26 7.42 -14.70
C LYS A 87 -1.44 8.35 -13.52
N THR A 88 -1.80 7.85 -12.34
CA THR A 88 -2.13 8.72 -11.19
C THR A 88 -0.90 9.06 -10.36
N LEU A 89 0.00 8.11 -10.15
CA LEU A 89 1.19 8.29 -9.31
C LEU A 89 2.36 8.94 -10.05
N PHE A 90 2.58 8.64 -11.33
CA PHE A 90 3.75 9.16 -12.05
C PHE A 90 3.50 10.48 -12.76
N THR A 91 2.24 10.93 -12.95
CA THR A 91 1.95 12.18 -13.67
C THR A 91 1.47 13.34 -12.79
N GLN A 92 1.17 13.13 -11.50
CA GLN A 92 0.82 14.24 -10.60
C GLN A 92 2.07 14.89 -9.99
N GLU A 93 2.06 16.22 -9.89
CA GLU A 93 3.11 16.99 -9.20
C GLU A 93 3.24 16.51 -7.73
N GLY A 94 4.42 15.98 -7.38
CA GLY A 94 4.69 15.37 -6.07
C GLY A 94 4.37 13.88 -5.95
N GLY A 95 3.76 13.26 -6.96
CA GLY A 95 3.54 11.81 -7.04
C GLY A 95 2.60 11.22 -5.98
N ILE A 96 1.75 12.04 -5.37
CA ILE A 96 0.75 11.61 -4.37
C ILE A 96 -0.65 12.09 -4.80
N PRO A 97 -1.61 11.18 -4.99
CA PRO A 97 -2.97 11.53 -5.34
C PRO A 97 -3.62 12.39 -4.25
N ALA A 98 -4.38 13.42 -4.65
CA ALA A 98 -5.01 14.36 -3.71
C ALA A 98 -5.83 13.67 -2.59
N LEU A 99 -6.47 12.54 -2.90
CA LEU A 99 -7.26 11.74 -1.95
C LEU A 99 -6.43 11.16 -0.78
N PHE A 100 -5.13 10.96 -0.99
CA PHE A 100 -4.21 10.40 0.01
C PHE A 100 -3.47 11.48 0.81
N LYS A 101 -3.48 12.75 0.36
CA LYS A 101 -2.78 13.83 1.06
C LYS A 101 -3.24 14.05 2.50
N LYS A 102 -4.45 13.60 2.86
CA LYS A 102 -4.97 13.62 4.23
C LYS A 102 -4.19 12.76 5.24
N PHE A 103 -3.33 11.85 4.77
CA PHE A 103 -2.49 10.99 5.62
C PHE A 103 -1.08 11.57 5.86
N ILE A 104 -0.79 12.71 5.23
CA ILE A 104 0.43 13.48 5.46
C ILE A 104 0.26 14.27 6.76
N LEU A 105 1.30 14.26 7.61
CA LEU A 105 1.35 15.06 8.84
C LEU A 105 1.79 16.50 8.57
#